data_AF-A0A168BTF2-F1
#
_entry.id   AF-A0A168BTF2-F1
#
_cell.length_a   1.000
_cell.length_b   1.000
_cell.length_c   1.000
_cell.angle_alpha   90.00
_cell.angle_beta   90.00
_cell.angle_gamma   90.00
#
_symmetry.space_group_name_H-M   'P 1'
#
loop_
_entity.id
_entity.type
_entity.pdbx_description
1 polymer ?
#
loop_
_entity_poly.entity_id
_entity_poly.type
_entity_poly.pdbx_seq_one_letter_code
_entity_poly.pdbx_strand_id
1 'polypeptide(L)'
;MIPDPEAQKPEDWDDEEDGDWIAPTVPNPKCEDVSGCGPWERPMKKNPEYKGKWYAPMIENPAYKGPWAPRKIANPDYFEDLTPSNLEPMGGIGFEIWTMQNDILFDNIYIGHSVEDAKKLQAETFDIKRPIEEELEKASRPDPKDVKGTPMVDSFMKNPVVYVRQQTDLFLRIAKVDFVEACKMVPEIAGGIAALLVTLVALVYGAMSLGKPAAAPAPKAKKEEKKAEKKEEKDEAKASGADVPAGTKRTKTATN
;
A
#
# COMPACT_ATOMS: atom_id res chain seq x y z
N MET A 1 5.82 -25.97 -23.25
CA MET A 1 6.65 -26.03 -22.05
C MET A 1 7.39 -27.35 -22.04
N ILE A 2 8.63 -27.37 -21.57
CA ILE A 2 9.45 -28.56 -21.37
C ILE A 2 10.05 -28.50 -19.95
N PRO A 3 10.37 -29.64 -19.32
CA PRO A 3 11.18 -29.63 -18.09
C PRO A 3 12.50 -28.90 -18.34
N ASP A 4 12.92 -28.08 -17.38
CA ASP A 4 14.19 -27.34 -17.45
C ASP A 4 15.37 -28.33 -17.51
N PRO A 5 16.20 -28.31 -18.57
CA PRO A 5 17.35 -29.19 -18.67
C PRO A 5 18.48 -28.84 -17.67
N GLU A 6 18.48 -27.64 -17.10
CA GLU A 6 19.48 -27.20 -16.13
C GLU A 6 19.05 -27.46 -14.67
N ALA A 7 17.78 -27.78 -14.44
CA ALA A 7 17.28 -28.11 -13.12
C ALA A 7 17.76 -29.50 -12.68
N GLN A 8 18.41 -29.55 -11.52
CA GLN A 8 18.77 -30.79 -10.84
C GLN A 8 18.00 -30.89 -9.54
N LYS A 9 17.65 -32.13 -9.15
CA LYS A 9 17.07 -32.41 -7.84
C LYS A 9 18.04 -31.94 -6.75
N PRO A 10 17.61 -31.08 -5.80
CA PRO A 10 18.45 -30.68 -4.68
C PRO A 10 18.92 -31.89 -3.86
N GLU A 11 20.14 -31.82 -3.31
CA GLU A 11 20.72 -32.91 -2.49
C GLU A 11 19.94 -33.13 -1.18
N ASP A 12 19.25 -32.10 -0.69
CA ASP A 12 18.42 -32.11 0.53
C ASP A 12 16.95 -32.48 0.25
N TRP A 13 16.60 -32.92 -0.97
CA TRP A 13 15.22 -33.31 -1.31
C TRP A 13 14.95 -34.77 -1.00
N ASP A 14 13.98 -35.03 -0.14
CA ASP A 14 13.55 -36.38 0.24
C ASP A 14 12.25 -36.74 -0.50
N ASP A 15 12.26 -37.80 -1.32
CA ASP A 15 11.06 -38.20 -2.07
C ASP A 15 9.96 -38.78 -1.14
N GLU A 16 10.32 -39.26 0.06
CA GLU A 16 9.34 -39.79 1.03
C GLU A 16 8.64 -38.67 1.81
N GLU A 17 9.34 -37.58 2.13
CA GLU A 17 8.80 -36.45 2.92
C GLU A 17 8.31 -35.28 2.04
N ASP A 18 9.01 -34.95 0.94
CA ASP A 18 8.70 -33.83 0.03
C ASP A 18 7.92 -34.26 -1.23
N GLY A 19 7.85 -35.57 -1.50
CA GLY A 19 7.18 -36.16 -2.67
C GLY A 19 8.03 -36.19 -3.95
N ASP A 20 7.46 -36.69 -5.05
CA ASP A 20 8.16 -36.79 -6.34
C ASP A 20 8.67 -35.42 -6.81
N TRP A 21 9.99 -35.30 -6.96
CA TRP A 21 10.57 -34.07 -7.49
C TRP A 21 10.19 -33.85 -8.96
N ILE A 22 9.59 -32.70 -9.26
CA ILE A 22 9.21 -32.29 -10.62
C ILE A 22 10.04 -31.06 -11.01
N ALA A 23 10.86 -31.20 -12.05
CA ALA A 23 11.64 -30.09 -12.59
C ALA A 23 10.72 -28.93 -13.00
N PRO A 24 11.09 -27.67 -12.70
CA PRO A 24 10.39 -26.50 -13.20
C PRO A 24 10.23 -26.54 -14.71
N THR A 25 9.08 -26.10 -15.22
CA THR A 25 8.84 -26.08 -16.67
C THR A 25 9.31 -24.77 -17.30
N VAL A 26 10.15 -24.86 -18.32
CA VAL A 26 10.60 -23.72 -19.14
C VAL A 26 9.88 -23.66 -20.49
N PRO A 27 9.80 -22.47 -21.13
CA PRO A 27 9.35 -22.37 -22.52
C PRO A 27 10.19 -23.29 -23.42
N ASN A 28 9.54 -23.95 -24.39
CA ASN A 28 10.27 -24.80 -25.34
C ASN A 28 10.91 -23.89 -26.40
N PRO A 29 12.24 -23.85 -26.55
CA PRO A 29 12.90 -22.99 -27.55
C PRO A 29 12.44 -23.28 -28.98
N LYS A 30 12.07 -24.53 -29.29
CA LYS A 30 11.52 -24.91 -30.61
C LYS A 30 10.13 -24.33 -30.89
N CYS A 31 9.48 -23.78 -29.86
CA CYS A 31 8.15 -23.21 -29.93
C CYS A 31 8.13 -21.67 -29.94
N GLU A 32 9.29 -21.00 -29.86
CA GLU A 32 9.37 -19.54 -29.83
C GLU A 32 9.15 -18.90 -31.21
N ASP A 33 9.72 -19.51 -32.26
CA ASP A 33 9.62 -19.00 -33.64
C ASP A 33 8.35 -19.45 -34.40
N VAL A 34 7.48 -20.22 -33.74
CA VAL A 34 6.28 -20.82 -34.36
C VAL A 34 5.00 -20.34 -33.68
N SER A 35 3.92 -20.22 -34.45
CA SER A 35 2.64 -19.65 -34.02
C SER A 35 1.83 -20.54 -33.05
N GLY A 36 2.29 -21.75 -32.75
CA GLY A 36 1.61 -22.67 -31.85
C GLY A 36 2.53 -23.82 -31.41
N CYS A 37 2.30 -24.32 -30.21
CA CYS A 37 3.07 -25.39 -29.59
C CYS A 37 2.11 -26.39 -28.92
N GLY A 38 2.24 -27.68 -29.25
CA GLY A 38 1.36 -28.74 -28.75
C GLY A 38 0.14 -29.01 -29.63
N PRO A 39 -0.77 -29.90 -29.19
CA PRO A 39 -2.01 -30.18 -29.90
C PRO A 39 -2.84 -28.91 -30.06
N TRP A 40 -3.22 -28.59 -31.29
CA TRP A 40 -4.07 -27.43 -31.54
C TRP A 40 -5.48 -27.69 -31.02
N GLU A 41 -5.93 -26.88 -30.07
CA GLU A 41 -7.32 -26.83 -29.66
C GLU A 41 -8.04 -25.71 -30.39
N ARG A 42 -9.18 -26.05 -31.00
CA ARG A 42 -10.01 -25.06 -31.71
C ARG A 42 -10.53 -23.99 -30.72
N PRO A 43 -10.40 -22.70 -31.01
CA PRO A 43 -11.00 -21.65 -30.19
C PRO A 43 -12.51 -21.85 -30.07
N MET A 44 -13.01 -21.94 -28.85
CA MET A 44 -14.43 -22.15 -28.59
C MET A 44 -15.23 -20.88 -28.87
N LYS A 45 -16.29 -20.98 -29.69
CA LYS A 45 -17.25 -19.89 -29.93
C LYS A 45 -18.44 -20.02 -28.99
N LYS A 46 -18.90 -18.90 -28.42
CA LYS A 46 -20.17 -18.88 -27.66
C LYS A 46 -21.30 -19.44 -28.53
N ASN A 47 -22.03 -20.42 -28.02
CA ASN A 47 -23.19 -20.98 -28.70
C ASN A 47 -24.36 -19.98 -28.63
N PRO A 48 -24.82 -19.40 -29.77
CA PRO A 48 -25.91 -18.43 -29.78
C PRO A 48 -27.25 -18.98 -29.26
N GLU A 49 -27.45 -20.30 -29.39
CA GLU A 49 -28.68 -20.99 -28.97
C GLU A 49 -28.68 -21.35 -27.48
N TYR A 50 -27.53 -21.26 -26.80
CA TYR A 50 -27.42 -21.63 -25.39
C TYR A 50 -27.93 -20.49 -24.50
N LYS A 51 -29.16 -20.66 -23.98
CA LYS A 51 -29.82 -19.69 -23.09
C LYS A 51 -29.43 -19.81 -21.61
N GLY A 52 -28.53 -20.74 -21.28
CA GLY A 52 -28.18 -21.07 -19.89
C GLY A 52 -29.22 -21.99 -19.24
N LYS A 53 -28.92 -22.44 -18.01
CA LYS A 53 -29.91 -23.11 -17.17
C LYS A 53 -30.92 -22.06 -16.70
N TRP A 54 -32.21 -22.37 -16.82
CA TRP A 54 -33.24 -21.50 -16.27
C TRP A 54 -33.20 -21.54 -14.74
N TYR A 55 -33.24 -20.37 -14.11
CA TYR A 55 -33.37 -20.21 -12.66
C TYR A 55 -34.61 -19.39 -12.37
N ALA A 56 -35.44 -19.85 -11.44
CA ALA A 56 -36.59 -19.07 -10.97
C ALA A 56 -36.10 -17.77 -10.31
N PRO A 57 -36.81 -16.63 -10.46
CA PRO A 57 -36.49 -15.41 -9.73
C PRO A 57 -36.60 -15.67 -8.23
N MET A 58 -35.58 -15.25 -7.47
CA MET A 58 -35.63 -15.33 -6.02
C MET A 58 -36.65 -14.33 -5.48
N ILE A 59 -37.58 -14.82 -4.68
CA ILE A 59 -38.56 -14.00 -3.94
C ILE A 59 -38.13 -13.88 -2.48
N GLU A 60 -38.44 -12.75 -1.85
CA GLU A 60 -38.23 -12.60 -0.41
C GLU A 60 -39.07 -13.63 0.34
N ASN A 61 -38.44 -14.35 1.27
CA ASN A 61 -39.13 -15.37 2.06
C ASN A 61 -39.96 -14.69 3.16
N PRO A 62 -41.31 -14.76 3.12
CA PRO A 62 -42.16 -14.13 4.13
C PRO A 62 -41.97 -14.71 5.54
N ALA A 63 -41.39 -15.91 5.65
CA ALA A 63 -41.07 -16.55 6.92
C ALA A 63 -39.67 -16.18 7.46
N TYR A 64 -38.87 -15.40 6.73
CA TYR A 64 -37.55 -14.98 7.18
C TYR A 64 -37.69 -13.89 8.26
N LYS A 65 -37.25 -14.20 9.48
CA LYS A 65 -37.36 -13.32 10.66
C LYS A 65 -36.16 -12.41 10.86
N GLY A 66 -35.30 -12.29 9.83
CA GLY A 66 -33.98 -11.67 9.97
C GLY A 66 -32.95 -12.64 10.55
N PRO A 67 -31.69 -12.19 10.66
CA PRO A 67 -30.65 -12.95 11.34
C PRO A 67 -31.03 -13.13 12.81
N TRP A 68 -30.97 -14.37 13.30
CA TRP A 68 -31.18 -14.64 14.71
C TRP A 68 -30.15 -13.88 15.55
N ALA A 69 -30.61 -13.20 16.60
CA ALA A 69 -29.77 -12.57 17.60
C ALA A 69 -30.18 -13.07 19.00
N PRO A 70 -29.22 -13.32 19.91
CA PRO A 70 -29.54 -13.71 21.27
C PRO A 70 -30.28 -12.58 22.01
N ARG A 71 -31.12 -12.95 22.97
CA ARG A 71 -31.83 -11.98 23.83
C ARG A 71 -30.80 -11.28 24.72
N LYS A 72 -30.94 -9.97 24.88
CA LYS A 72 -30.17 -9.21 25.88
C LYS A 72 -30.71 -9.55 27.27
N ILE A 73 -29.85 -10.09 28.14
CA ILE A 73 -30.12 -10.38 29.54
C ILE A 73 -29.32 -9.37 30.36
N ALA A 74 -29.86 -8.90 31.48
CA ALA A 74 -29.13 -7.99 32.38
C ALA A 74 -27.86 -8.69 32.91
N ASN A 75 -26.72 -7.99 32.87
CA ASN A 75 -25.46 -8.52 33.37
C ASN A 75 -25.47 -8.45 34.92
N PRO A 76 -25.39 -9.59 35.64
CA PRO A 76 -25.32 -9.58 37.10
C PRO A 76 -24.04 -8.92 37.64
N ASP A 77 -22.96 -8.95 36.86
CA ASP A 77 -21.65 -8.38 37.21
C ASP A 77 -21.48 -6.95 36.66
N TYR A 78 -22.58 -6.27 36.33
CA TYR A 78 -22.51 -4.88 35.94
C TYR A 78 -22.11 -4.02 37.13
N PHE A 79 -21.04 -3.25 36.97
CA PHE A 79 -20.64 -2.21 37.90
C PHE A 79 -20.36 -0.92 37.12
N GLU A 80 -20.53 0.20 37.80
CA GLU A 80 -20.18 1.53 37.29
C GLU A 80 -19.07 2.09 38.18
N ASP A 81 -17.93 2.38 37.58
CA ASP A 81 -16.82 3.07 38.25
C ASP A 81 -16.91 4.57 37.96
N LEU A 82 -17.19 5.35 38.99
CA LEU A 82 -17.28 6.81 38.91
C LEU A 82 -15.92 7.49 39.00
N THR A 83 -14.87 6.77 39.41
CA THR A 83 -13.52 7.31 39.65
C THR A 83 -12.42 6.41 39.08
N PRO A 84 -12.43 6.12 37.77
CA PRO A 84 -11.47 5.19 37.16
C PRO A 84 -10.01 5.66 37.23
N SER A 85 -9.77 6.93 37.54
CA SER A 85 -8.43 7.49 37.75
C SER A 85 -7.87 7.22 39.15
N ASN A 86 -8.66 6.70 40.08
CA ASN A 86 -8.23 6.44 41.46
C ASN A 86 -7.59 5.05 41.57
N LEU A 87 -6.32 4.96 41.18
CA LEU A 87 -5.53 3.73 41.21
C LEU A 87 -4.95 3.48 42.61
N GLU A 88 -4.57 2.22 42.88
CA GLU A 88 -3.79 1.86 44.07
C GLU A 88 -2.44 2.61 44.09
N PRO A 89 -1.86 2.87 45.28
CA PRO A 89 -0.59 3.57 45.39
C PRO A 89 0.52 2.91 44.57
N MET A 90 1.09 3.65 43.62
CA MET A 90 2.19 3.18 42.77
C MET A 90 3.52 3.32 43.50
N GLY A 91 4.26 2.21 43.62
CA GLY A 91 5.54 2.14 44.35
C GLY A 91 6.79 2.25 43.48
N GLY A 92 6.66 2.30 42.16
CA GLY A 92 7.80 2.32 41.26
C GLY A 92 7.46 2.67 39.83
N ILE A 93 8.51 2.96 39.04
CA ILE A 93 8.45 3.20 37.61
C ILE A 93 9.33 2.18 36.89
N GLY A 94 8.83 1.64 35.78
CA GLY A 94 9.56 0.70 34.94
C GLY A 94 9.34 1.02 33.46
N PHE A 95 10.40 0.86 32.66
CA PHE A 95 10.33 0.93 31.21
C PHE A 95 10.33 -0.51 30.66
N GLU A 96 9.20 -0.94 30.12
CA GLU A 96 9.04 -2.22 29.45
C GLU A 96 8.73 -1.94 27.98
N ILE A 97 9.69 -2.24 27.10
CA ILE A 97 9.62 -1.94 25.67
C ILE A 97 10.28 -3.08 24.90
N TRP A 98 9.59 -3.56 23.85
CA TRP A 98 10.17 -4.43 22.84
C TRP A 98 10.71 -3.61 21.67
N THR A 99 12.02 -3.64 21.44
CA THR A 99 12.67 -2.95 20.32
C THR A 99 13.84 -3.74 19.76
N MET A 100 14.07 -3.59 18.45
CA MET A 100 15.25 -4.09 17.75
C MET A 100 16.35 -3.01 17.62
N GLN A 101 16.04 -1.76 18.00
CA GLN A 101 16.90 -0.60 17.87
C GLN A 101 17.61 -0.30 19.19
N ASN A 102 18.90 0.00 19.13
CA ASN A 102 19.70 0.46 20.27
C ASN A 102 19.65 2.00 20.38
N ASP A 103 20.27 2.54 21.44
CA ASP A 103 20.47 3.99 21.66
C ASP A 103 19.18 4.81 21.89
N ILE A 104 18.23 4.25 22.62
CA ILE A 104 17.06 4.98 23.13
C ILE A 104 17.41 5.63 24.47
N LEU A 105 17.35 6.96 24.52
CA LEU A 105 17.61 7.74 25.74
C LEU A 105 16.30 8.17 26.41
N PHE A 106 16.15 7.83 27.69
CA PHE A 106 15.10 8.38 28.57
C PHE A 106 15.74 9.35 29.56
N ASP A 107 15.22 10.57 29.62
CA ASP A 107 15.67 11.61 30.55
C ASP A 107 14.48 12.46 31.01
N ASN A 108 14.67 13.23 32.09
CA ASN A 108 13.73 14.22 32.64
C ASN A 108 12.39 13.59 33.11
N ILE A 109 12.48 12.46 33.82
CA ILE A 109 11.31 11.75 34.37
C ILE A 109 10.73 12.55 35.56
N TYR A 110 9.47 12.96 35.45
CA TYR A 110 8.72 13.61 36.52
C TYR A 110 7.50 12.78 36.95
N ILE A 111 7.35 12.60 38.26
CA ILE A 111 6.22 11.90 38.88
C ILE A 111 5.68 12.80 39.99
N GLY A 112 4.45 13.28 39.83
CA GLY A 112 3.82 14.15 40.81
C GLY A 112 2.40 14.54 40.40
N HIS A 113 1.73 15.29 41.27
CA HIS A 113 0.33 15.72 41.08
C HIS A 113 0.20 17.16 40.59
N SER A 114 1.30 17.92 40.59
CA SER A 114 1.32 19.33 40.20
C SER A 114 1.66 19.46 38.71
N VAL A 115 0.72 20.06 37.96
CA VAL A 115 0.92 20.44 36.55
C VAL A 115 1.88 21.62 36.43
N GLU A 116 1.92 22.47 37.44
CA GLU A 116 2.78 23.65 37.48
C GLU A 116 4.26 23.25 37.58
N ASP A 117 4.57 22.29 38.45
CA ASP A 117 5.94 21.77 38.62
C ASP A 117 6.40 20.99 37.39
N ALA A 118 5.50 20.23 36.75
CA ALA A 118 5.78 19.54 35.48
C ALA A 118 6.16 20.54 34.37
N LYS A 119 5.40 21.64 34.24
CA LYS A 119 5.68 22.70 33.26
C LYS A 119 6.97 23.43 33.57
N LYS A 120 7.27 23.66 34.84
CA LYS A 120 8.53 24.26 35.26
C LYS A 120 9.72 23.39 34.87
N LEU A 121 9.66 22.09 35.14
CA LEU A 121 10.70 21.15 34.73
C LEU A 121 10.87 21.13 33.21
N GLN A 122 9.76 21.10 32.45
CA GLN A 122 9.79 21.15 30.99
C GLN A 122 10.51 22.42 30.47
N ALA A 123 10.16 23.59 31.03
CA ALA A 123 10.74 24.87 30.65
C ALA A 123 12.24 24.98 30.99
N GLU A 124 12.66 24.37 32.10
CA GLU A 124 14.06 24.37 32.56
C GLU A 124 14.94 23.32 31.84
N THR A 125 14.33 22.29 31.24
CA THR A 125 15.07 21.16 30.64
C THR A 125 14.79 21.01 29.15
N PHE A 126 13.64 20.41 28.79
CA PHE A 126 13.31 20.01 27.43
C PHE A 126 13.21 21.19 26.46
N ASP A 127 12.60 22.31 26.87
CA ASP A 127 12.41 23.45 25.98
C ASP A 127 13.72 24.18 25.65
N ILE A 128 14.73 24.10 26.51
CA ILE A 128 16.08 24.62 26.25
C ILE A 128 16.86 23.65 25.37
N LYS A 129 16.75 22.34 25.66
CA LYS A 129 17.50 21.28 24.99
C LYS A 129 17.07 21.09 23.53
N ARG A 130 15.75 21.04 23.27
CA ARG A 130 15.16 20.77 21.94
C ARG A 130 15.70 21.67 20.82
N PRO A 131 15.69 23.01 20.91
CA PRO A 131 16.19 23.85 19.81
C PRO A 131 17.68 23.64 19.55
N ILE A 132 18.49 23.40 20.59
CA ILE A 132 19.92 23.12 20.45
C ILE A 132 20.15 21.77 19.77
N GLU A 133 19.42 20.73 20.17
CA GLU A 133 19.47 19.41 19.54
C GLU A 133 19.04 19.47 18.06
N GLU A 134 17.98 20.21 17.73
CA GLU A 134 17.55 20.39 16.34
C GLU A 134 18.59 21.11 15.49
N GLU A 135 19.28 22.12 16.04
CA GLU A 135 20.36 22.84 15.34
C GLU A 135 21.58 21.94 15.13
N LEU A 136 21.99 21.19 16.15
CA LEU A 136 23.07 20.21 16.04
C LEU A 136 22.74 19.08 15.06
N GLU A 137 21.49 18.60 15.07
CA GLU A 137 21.03 17.60 14.13
C GLU A 137 21.11 18.15 12.70
N LYS A 138 20.58 19.36 12.44
CA LYS A 138 20.67 20.02 11.13
C LYS A 138 22.11 20.26 10.69
N ALA A 139 23.02 20.60 11.60
CA ALA A 139 24.44 20.80 11.29
C ALA A 139 25.20 19.49 11.07
N SER A 140 24.79 18.40 11.74
CA SER A 140 25.36 17.06 11.57
C SER A 140 24.79 16.31 10.37
N ARG A 141 23.60 16.68 9.91
CA ARG A 141 23.05 16.21 8.65
C ARG A 141 24.00 16.67 7.54
N PRO A 142 24.46 15.75 6.69
CA PRO A 142 25.37 16.11 5.61
C PRO A 142 24.71 17.17 4.74
N ASP A 143 25.37 18.31 4.60
CA ASP A 143 24.91 19.40 3.74
C ASP A 143 24.76 18.84 2.31
N PRO A 144 23.64 19.04 1.60
CA PRO A 144 23.48 18.59 0.21
C PRO A 144 24.57 19.16 -0.71
N LYS A 145 25.28 20.21 -0.26
CA LYS A 145 26.41 20.84 -0.95
C LYS A 145 27.73 20.11 -0.75
N ASP A 146 27.91 19.30 0.29
CA ASP A 146 29.14 18.50 0.48
C ASP A 146 29.13 17.22 -0.37
N VAL A 147 27.98 16.89 -0.97
CA VAL A 147 27.85 15.93 -2.08
C VAL A 147 28.42 16.51 -3.39
N LYS A 148 28.81 17.80 -3.45
CA LYS A 148 29.44 18.45 -4.62
C LYS A 148 30.91 18.05 -4.84
N GLY A 149 31.32 16.87 -4.37
CA GLY A 149 32.60 16.24 -4.69
C GLY A 149 32.58 15.37 -5.95
N THR A 150 31.43 15.19 -6.62
CA THR A 150 31.38 14.48 -7.92
C THR A 150 31.63 15.45 -9.08
N PRO A 151 32.59 15.14 -9.98
CA PRO A 151 32.97 16.02 -11.08
C PRO A 151 31.78 16.38 -11.97
N MET A 152 31.76 17.67 -12.32
CA MET A 152 30.73 18.37 -13.08
C MET A 152 30.42 17.67 -14.41
N VAL A 153 29.12 17.54 -14.68
CA VAL A 153 28.43 17.07 -15.88
C VAL A 153 29.12 17.39 -17.21
N ASP A 154 29.39 16.36 -18.01
CA ASP A 154 29.43 16.52 -19.46
C ASP A 154 27.99 16.82 -19.94
N SER A 155 27.84 17.80 -20.84
CA SER A 155 26.56 18.16 -21.44
C SER A 155 25.77 16.93 -21.90
N PHE A 156 24.46 16.91 -21.68
CA PHE A 156 23.53 15.86 -22.16
C PHE A 156 23.80 15.49 -23.64
N MET A 157 24.16 16.47 -24.46
CA MET A 157 24.40 16.30 -25.89
C MET A 157 25.69 15.52 -26.22
N LYS A 158 26.64 15.44 -25.28
CA LYS A 158 27.90 14.71 -25.48
C LYS A 158 27.77 13.24 -25.09
N ASN A 159 27.10 12.95 -23.97
CA ASN A 159 26.93 11.58 -23.45
C ASN A 159 25.62 11.46 -22.63
N PRO A 160 24.46 11.26 -23.28
CA PRO A 160 23.15 11.32 -22.61
C PRO A 160 22.97 10.22 -21.57
N VAL A 161 23.51 9.02 -21.80
CA VAL A 161 23.38 7.88 -20.87
C VAL A 161 24.15 8.13 -19.58
N VAL A 162 25.37 8.68 -19.67
CA VAL A 162 26.21 8.97 -18.50
C VAL A 162 25.60 10.12 -17.70
N TYR A 163 25.10 11.15 -18.39
CA TYR A 163 24.41 12.28 -17.79
C TYR A 163 23.18 11.82 -16.97
N VAL A 164 22.29 11.02 -17.57
CA VAL A 164 21.09 10.51 -16.86
C VAL A 164 21.47 9.59 -15.70
N ARG A 165 22.48 8.72 -15.85
CA ARG A 165 22.95 7.85 -14.76
C ARG A 165 23.50 8.64 -13.58
N GLN A 166 24.31 9.67 -13.83
CA GLN A 166 24.86 10.53 -12.78
C GLN A 166 23.75 11.31 -12.05
N GLN A 167 22.80 11.86 -12.81
CA GLN A 167 21.69 12.62 -12.24
C GLN A 167 20.73 11.72 -11.44
N THR A 168 20.53 10.47 -11.87
CA THR A 168 19.72 9.47 -11.17
C THR A 168 20.43 8.97 -9.91
N ASP A 169 21.74 8.72 -9.96
CA ASP A 169 22.53 8.33 -8.78
C ASP A 169 22.55 9.43 -7.72
N LEU A 170 22.69 10.70 -8.15
CA LEU A 170 22.56 11.85 -7.27
C LEU A 170 21.16 11.93 -6.63
N PHE A 171 20.10 11.77 -7.42
CA PHE A 171 18.73 11.75 -6.91
C PHE A 171 18.51 10.62 -5.90
N LEU A 172 18.95 9.39 -6.20
CA LEU A 172 18.81 8.24 -5.30
C LEU A 172 19.59 8.40 -4.00
N ARG A 173 20.76 9.04 -4.02
CA ARG A 173 21.55 9.32 -2.82
C ARG A 173 20.87 10.34 -1.91
N ILE A 174 20.38 11.44 -2.48
CA ILE A 174 19.64 12.46 -1.71
C ILE A 174 18.31 11.87 -1.20
N ALA A 175 17.60 11.09 -2.03
CA ALA A 175 16.32 10.51 -1.68
C ALA A 175 16.38 9.50 -0.51
N LYS A 176 17.53 8.87 -0.27
CA LYS A 176 17.75 8.00 0.90
C LYS A 176 17.81 8.76 2.23
N VAL A 177 18.17 10.04 2.19
CA VAL A 177 18.26 10.90 3.38
C VAL A 177 17.00 11.76 3.51
N ASP A 178 16.59 12.44 2.44
CA ASP A 178 15.34 13.20 2.36
C ASP A 178 14.79 13.18 0.92
N PHE A 179 13.67 12.48 0.75
CA PHE A 179 12.98 12.37 -0.54
C PHE A 179 12.42 13.71 -1.04
N VAL A 180 11.93 14.56 -0.14
CA VAL A 180 11.33 15.85 -0.49
C VAL A 180 12.42 16.81 -0.98
N GLU A 181 13.59 16.78 -0.35
CA GLU A 181 14.73 17.55 -0.80
C GLU A 181 15.28 17.04 -2.14
N ALA A 182 15.30 15.71 -2.35
CA ALA A 182 15.67 15.11 -3.64
C ALA A 182 14.77 15.61 -4.78
N CYS A 183 13.46 15.70 -4.57
CA CYS A 183 12.52 16.24 -5.54
C CYS A 183 12.75 17.72 -5.86
N LYS A 184 13.21 18.53 -4.89
CA LYS A 184 13.53 19.96 -5.10
C LYS A 184 14.86 20.15 -5.84
N MET A 185 15.84 19.31 -5.54
CA MET A 185 17.21 19.43 -6.06
C MET A 185 17.34 18.86 -7.48
N VAL A 186 16.58 17.82 -7.82
CA VAL A 186 16.60 17.17 -9.14
C VAL A 186 15.18 16.96 -9.68
N PRO A 187 14.52 18.03 -10.14
CA PRO A 187 13.13 17.97 -10.59
C PRO A 187 12.95 17.16 -11.90
N GLU A 188 13.98 17.09 -12.75
CA GLU A 188 13.90 16.37 -14.04
C GLU A 188 13.75 14.85 -13.85
N ILE A 189 14.54 14.26 -12.94
CA ILE A 189 14.46 12.83 -12.63
C ILE A 189 13.20 12.53 -11.81
N ALA A 190 12.86 13.38 -10.83
CA ALA A 190 11.62 13.23 -10.06
C ALA A 190 10.38 13.27 -10.98
N GLY A 191 10.33 14.22 -11.92
CA GLY A 191 9.28 14.32 -12.93
C GLY A 191 9.26 13.14 -13.89
N GLY A 192 10.43 12.65 -14.31
CA GLY A 192 10.56 11.44 -15.12
C GLY A 192 10.01 10.20 -14.44
N ILE A 193 10.36 9.97 -13.16
CA ILE A 193 9.86 8.86 -12.35
C ILE A 193 8.34 8.98 -12.14
N ALA A 194 7.84 10.18 -11.82
CA ALA A 194 6.41 10.40 -11.65
C ALA A 194 5.63 10.13 -12.95
N ALA A 195 6.13 10.57 -14.11
CA ALA A 195 5.53 10.29 -15.41
C ALA A 195 5.52 8.79 -15.73
N LEU A 196 6.61 8.07 -15.39
CA LEU A 196 6.69 6.62 -15.57
C LEU A 196 5.70 5.87 -14.67
N LEU A 197 5.52 6.32 -13.43
CA LEU A 197 4.53 5.76 -12.50
C LEU A 197 3.10 6.04 -12.97
N VAL A 198 2.80 7.27 -13.41
CA VAL A 198 1.48 7.63 -13.96
C VAL A 198 1.17 6.82 -15.21
N THR A 199 2.15 6.63 -16.10
CA THR A 199 1.96 5.82 -17.31
C THR A 199 1.80 4.34 -16.99
N LEU A 200 2.54 3.78 -16.03
CA LEU A 200 2.34 2.41 -15.55
C LEU A 200 0.97 2.23 -14.92
N VAL A 201 0.53 3.16 -14.06
CA VAL A 201 -0.80 3.13 -13.46
C VAL A 201 -1.89 3.24 -14.53
N ALA A 202 -1.71 4.11 -15.54
CA ALA A 202 -2.63 4.23 -16.66
C ALA A 202 -2.66 2.97 -17.54
N LEU A 203 -1.53 2.29 -17.74
CA LEU A 203 -1.46 1.02 -18.47
C LEU A 203 -2.12 -0.12 -17.69
N VAL A 204 -1.90 -0.21 -16.38
CA VAL A 204 -2.54 -1.19 -15.51
C VAL A 204 -4.05 -0.95 -15.42
N TYR A 205 -4.48 0.31 -15.25
CA TYR A 205 -5.90 0.67 -15.28
C TYR A 205 -6.52 0.44 -16.66
N GLY A 206 -5.79 0.77 -17.73
CA GLY A 206 -6.19 0.48 -19.11
C GLY A 206 -6.38 -1.01 -19.36
N ALA A 207 -5.44 -1.85 -18.91
CA ALA A 207 -5.53 -3.31 -18.98
C ALA A 207 -6.69 -3.87 -18.14
N MET A 208 -6.96 -3.30 -16.96
CA MET A 208 -8.16 -3.66 -16.17
C MET A 208 -9.48 -3.15 -16.80
N SER A 209 -9.45 -2.06 -17.57
CA SER A 209 -10.63 -1.52 -18.26
C SER A 209 -10.96 -2.24 -19.58
N LEU A 210 -9.99 -2.94 -20.17
CA LEU A 210 -10.17 -3.82 -21.34
C LEU A 210 -10.96 -5.11 -21.01
N GLY A 211 -11.31 -5.34 -19.74
CA GLY A 211 -12.22 -6.41 -19.30
C GLY A 211 -13.73 -6.09 -19.42
N LYS A 212 -14.13 -4.89 -19.89
CA LYS A 212 -15.53 -4.57 -20.18
C LYS A 212 -15.81 -4.67 -21.69
N PRO A 213 -16.72 -5.55 -22.15
CA PRO A 213 -17.06 -5.63 -23.57
C PRO A 213 -17.77 -4.35 -24.01
N ALA A 214 -17.26 -3.71 -25.06
CA ALA A 214 -17.90 -2.58 -25.70
C ALA A 214 -19.24 -3.00 -26.33
N ALA A 215 -20.32 -2.30 -25.97
CA ALA A 215 -21.59 -2.35 -26.68
C ALA A 215 -21.42 -1.68 -28.07
N ALA A 216 -22.02 -2.29 -29.08
CA ALA A 216 -22.01 -1.85 -30.48
C ALA A 216 -22.67 -0.46 -30.68
N PRO A 217 -22.31 0.29 -31.74
CA PRO A 217 -22.76 1.66 -31.95
C PRO A 217 -24.23 1.72 -32.44
N ALA A 218 -25.01 2.63 -31.85
CA ALA A 218 -26.36 2.99 -32.33
C ALA A 218 -26.31 4.05 -33.45
N PRO A 219 -27.32 4.13 -34.34
CA PRO A 219 -27.26 4.84 -35.61
C PRO A 219 -27.38 6.37 -35.48
N LYS A 220 -26.84 7.07 -36.48
CA LYS A 220 -26.76 8.54 -36.58
C LYS A 220 -28.14 9.20 -36.47
N ALA A 221 -28.34 10.02 -35.44
CA ALA A 221 -29.35 11.08 -35.40
C ALA A 221 -28.66 12.44 -35.57
N LYS A 222 -29.23 13.28 -36.44
CA LYS A 222 -28.77 14.64 -36.79
C LYS A 222 -28.59 15.50 -35.54
N LYS A 223 -27.49 16.26 -35.45
CA LYS A 223 -27.39 17.44 -34.59
C LYS A 223 -27.65 18.70 -35.42
N GLU A 224 -28.78 19.35 -35.15
CA GLU A 224 -28.86 20.81 -35.24
C GLU A 224 -28.01 21.41 -34.11
N GLU A 225 -27.31 22.49 -34.43
CA GLU A 225 -26.57 23.33 -33.50
C GLU A 225 -27.53 24.08 -32.58
N LYS A 226 -27.18 24.23 -31.29
CA LYS A 226 -27.38 25.49 -30.56
C LYS A 226 -26.52 25.62 -29.31
N LYS A 227 -26.12 26.88 -29.13
CA LYS A 227 -25.21 27.51 -28.17
C LYS A 227 -25.61 27.37 -26.69
N ALA A 228 -24.56 27.42 -25.86
CA ALA A 228 -24.37 28.17 -24.61
C ALA A 228 -25.51 28.23 -23.56
N GLU A 229 -25.18 27.86 -22.32
CA GLU A 229 -25.15 28.82 -21.21
C GLU A 229 -24.48 28.26 -19.95
N LYS A 230 -23.89 29.19 -19.19
CA LYS A 230 -23.16 29.05 -17.94
C LYS A 230 -24.11 29.45 -16.81
N LYS A 231 -24.16 28.71 -15.69
CA LYS A 231 -24.65 29.26 -14.41
C LYS A 231 -24.00 28.54 -13.22
N GLU A 232 -23.39 29.35 -12.37
CA GLU A 232 -22.91 29.06 -11.01
C GLU A 232 -24.10 28.95 -10.04
N GLU A 233 -23.93 28.18 -8.95
CA GLU A 233 -24.19 28.49 -7.52
C GLU A 233 -24.00 27.15 -6.73
N LYS A 234 -23.00 26.98 -5.83
CA LYS A 234 -23.08 27.18 -4.36
C LYS A 234 -24.37 26.60 -3.73
N ASP A 235 -24.37 25.73 -2.71
CA ASP A 235 -23.70 25.85 -1.41
C ASP A 235 -23.69 24.52 -0.58
N GLU A 236 -22.70 24.44 0.30
CA GLU A 236 -22.68 23.90 1.69
C GLU A 236 -23.12 22.46 2.08
N ALA A 237 -22.10 21.71 2.53
CA ALA A 237 -21.95 21.10 3.86
C ALA A 237 -23.11 20.31 4.51
N LYS A 238 -22.86 19.03 4.86
CA LYS A 238 -22.56 18.62 6.26
C LYS A 238 -22.07 17.16 6.36
N ALA A 239 -21.24 16.96 7.37
CA ALA A 239 -20.47 15.78 7.76
C ALA A 239 -21.26 14.58 8.31
N SER A 240 -20.60 13.42 8.28
CA SER A 240 -20.40 12.40 9.35
C SER A 240 -20.13 11.07 8.61
N GLY A 241 -19.07 10.31 8.85
CA GLY A 241 -18.56 9.71 10.09
C GLY A 241 -18.13 8.29 9.66
N ALA A 242 -16.82 8.01 9.62
CA ALA A 242 -16.16 7.00 10.45
C ALA A 242 -16.92 5.65 10.56
N ASP A 243 -16.38 4.57 9.99
CA ASP A 243 -15.67 3.53 10.78
C ASP A 243 -15.10 2.39 9.92
N VAL A 244 -14.12 1.72 10.52
CA VAL A 244 -13.08 0.82 9.96
C VAL A 244 -13.54 -0.68 9.98
N PRO A 245 -12.69 -1.71 9.78
CA PRO A 245 -12.89 -2.76 8.78
C PRO A 245 -13.40 -4.10 9.35
N ALA A 246 -14.08 -4.90 8.54
CA ALA A 246 -14.46 -6.26 8.92
C ALA A 246 -13.32 -7.26 8.64
N GLY A 247 -12.74 -7.78 9.71
CA GLY A 247 -11.77 -8.86 9.72
C GLY A 247 -12.39 -10.25 9.51
N THR A 248 -11.61 -11.04 8.77
CA THR A 248 -11.43 -12.50 8.71
C THR A 248 -12.19 -13.37 9.73
N LYS A 249 -12.98 -14.34 9.25
CA LYS A 249 -13.41 -15.53 10.03
C LYS A 249 -12.71 -16.78 9.50
N ARG A 250 -11.88 -17.38 10.36
CA ARG A 250 -11.35 -18.74 10.23
C ARG A 250 -12.46 -19.78 10.46
N THR A 251 -12.47 -20.78 9.60
CA THR A 251 -13.26 -22.01 9.70
C THR A 251 -12.63 -22.98 10.72
N LYS A 252 -13.44 -23.58 11.58
CA LYS A 252 -13.13 -24.86 12.25
C LYS A 252 -14.31 -25.79 12.02
N THR A 253 -14.08 -26.78 11.16
CA THR A 253 -14.95 -27.94 10.95
C THR A 253 -14.56 -29.00 11.97
N ALA A 254 -15.55 -29.54 12.67
CA ALA A 254 -15.45 -30.77 13.45
C ALA A 254 -16.01 -31.91 12.61
N THR A 255 -15.35 -33.08 12.61
CA THR A 255 -15.99 -34.40 12.52
C THR A 255 -14.98 -35.52 12.78
N ASN A 256 -15.45 -36.48 13.59
CA ASN A 256 -14.93 -37.79 13.99
C ASN A 256 -13.78 -37.85 15.00
#